data_AF-A0A933G5M2-F1
#
_entry.id   AF-A0A933G5M2-F1
#
_cell.length_a   1.000
_cell.length_b   1.000
_cell.length_c   1.000
_cell.angle_alpha   90.00
_cell.angle_beta   90.00
_cell.angle_gamma   90.00
#
_symmetry.space_group_name_H-M   'P 1'
#
loop_
_entity.id
_entity.type
_entity.pdbx_description
1 polymer ?
#
loop_
_entity_poly.entity_id
_entity_poly.type
_entity_poly.pdbx_seq_one_letter_code
_entity_poly.pdbx_strand_id
1 'polypeptide(L)' 'MMTLAELVMMITIVLMVAIGFGLVRSSRSSSPAPRQPADRVCPNSQCRHRNPSHAVYCARCGRRLGTD' A
#
# COMPACT_ATOMS: atom_id res chain seq x y z
N MET A 1 5.31 -36.94 -40.21
CA MET A 1 3.84 -37.01 -40.16
C MET A 1 3.46 -36.85 -38.70
N MET A 2 2.92 -35.70 -38.31
CA MET A 2 2.52 -35.44 -36.92
C MET A 2 1.22 -36.19 -36.67
N THR A 3 1.15 -36.99 -35.60
CA THR A 3 -0.08 -37.74 -35.30
C THR A 3 -1.12 -36.82 -34.67
N LEU A 4 -2.39 -37.17 -34.83
CA LEU A 4 -3.50 -36.44 -34.21
C LEU A 4 -3.32 -36.32 -32.67
N ALA A 5 -2.75 -37.36 -32.04
CA ALA A 5 -2.48 -37.37 -30.60
C ALA A 5 -1.46 -36.31 -30.17
N GLU A 6 -0.37 -36.15 -30.93
CA GLU A 6 0.66 -35.14 -30.68
C GLU A 6 0.09 -33.71 -30.81
N LEU A 7 -0.78 -33.50 -31.81
CA LEU A 7 -1.46 -32.21 -32.02
C LEU A 7 -2.40 -31.88 -30.85
N VAL A 8 -3.23 -32.84 -30.42
CA VAL A 8 -4.17 -32.65 -29.31
C VAL A 8 -3.43 -32.38 -28.01
N MET A 9 -2.31 -33.07 -27.75
CA MET A 9 -1.49 -32.85 -26.56
C MET A 9 -0.88 -31.44 -26.53
N MET A 10 -0.41 -30.92 -27.67
CA MET A 10 0.14 -29.56 -27.73
C MET A 10 -0.94 -28.49 -27.45
N ILE A 11 -2.14 -28.65 -28.03
CA ILE A 11 -3.24 -27.68 -27.86
C ILE A 11 -3.70 -27.64 -26.39
N THR A 12 -3.84 -28.78 -25.72
CA THR A 12 -4.30 -28.83 -24.32
C THR A 12 -3.29 -28.20 -23.36
N ILE A 13 -1.98 -28.42 -23.57
CA ILE A 13 -0.92 -27.79 -22.77
C ILE A 13 -0.96 -26.26 -22.92
N VAL A 14 -1.07 -25.76 -24.15
CA VAL A 14 -1.12 -24.31 -24.42
C VAL A 14 -2.35 -23.67 -23.76
N LEU A 15 -3.51 -24.33 -23.82
CA LEU A 15 -4.73 -23.85 -23.17
C LEU A 15 -4.60 -23.80 -21.64
N MET A 16 -4.05 -24.86 -21.01
CA MET A 16 -3.86 -24.90 -19.56
C MET A 16 -2.90 -23.80 -19.06
N VAL A 17 -1.81 -23.55 -19.80
CA VAL A 17 -0.85 -22.49 -19.46
C VAL A 17 -1.48 -21.11 -19.62
N ALA A 18 -2.21 -20.85 -20.71
CA ALA A 18 -2.86 -19.56 -20.94
C ALA A 18 -3.93 -19.24 -19.89
N ILE A 19 -4.76 -20.22 -19.52
CA ILE A 19 -5.79 -20.07 -18.49
C ILE A 19 -5.14 -19.86 -17.11
N GLY A 20 -4.09 -20.61 -16.79
CA GLY A 20 -3.35 -20.47 -15.52
C GLY A 20 -2.65 -19.12 -15.38
N PHE A 21 -1.99 -18.63 -16.44
CA PHE A 21 -1.29 -17.34 -16.42
C PHE A 21 -2.26 -16.14 -16.32
N GLY A 22 -3.48 -16.28 -16.84
CA GLY A 22 -4.53 -15.26 -16.77
C GLY A 22 -5.03 -15.00 -15.33
N LEU A 23 -5.05 -16.02 -14.47
CA LEU A 23 -5.54 -15.89 -13.09
C LEU A 23 -4.51 -15.30 -12.11
N VAL A 24 -3.21 -15.40 -12.42
CA VAL A 24 -2.14 -14.92 -11.53
C VAL A 24 -2.03 -13.37 -11.54
N ARG A 25 -2.51 -12.68 -12.58
CA ARG A 25 -2.28 -11.24 -12.76
C ARG A 25 -3.24 -10.32 -11.98
N SER A 26 -4.31 -10.83 -11.38
CA SER A 26 -5.39 -10.00 -10.81
C SER A 26 -5.24 -9.68 -9.31
N SER A 27 -4.18 -10.13 -8.65
CA SER A 27 -3.96 -9.85 -7.23
C SER A 27 -3.07 -8.62 -7.01
N ARG A 28 -3.36 -7.50 -7.69
CA ARG A 28 -2.88 -6.20 -7.19
C ARG A 28 -3.84 -5.74 -6.09
N SER A 29 -3.68 -6.33 -4.92
CA SER A 29 -4.22 -5.79 -3.68
C SER A 29 -3.63 -4.40 -3.51
N SER A 30 -4.44 -3.38 -3.78
CA SER A 30 -4.16 -1.99 -3.44
C SER A 30 -4.05 -1.90 -1.91
N SER A 31 -2.85 -2.15 -1.38
CA SER A 31 -2.59 -1.89 0.03
C SER A 31 -2.87 -0.41 0.29
N PRO A 32 -3.73 -0.06 1.27
CA PRO A 32 -3.90 1.33 1.65
C PRO A 32 -2.53 1.86 2.09
N ALA A 33 -2.10 2.97 1.49
CA ALA A 33 -0.87 3.63 1.87
C ALA A 33 -0.88 3.93 3.39
N PRO A 34 0.26 3.79 4.09
CA PRO A 34 0.33 4.13 5.50
C PRO A 34 -0.09 5.59 5.68
N ARG A 35 -1.13 5.81 6.50
CA ARG A 35 -1.58 7.16 6.85
C ARG A 35 -0.43 7.82 7.60
N GLN A 36 0.25 8.77 6.94
CA GLN A 36 1.23 9.59 7.64
C GLN A 36 0.49 10.32 8.76
N PRO A 37 0.97 10.24 10.01
CA PRO A 37 0.33 10.93 11.09
C PRO A 37 0.41 12.44 10.80
N ALA A 38 -0.69 13.16 10.98
CA ALA A 38 -0.74 14.59 10.69
C ALA A 38 0.17 15.36 11.65
N ASP A 39 0.87 16.39 11.18
CA ASP A 39 1.61 17.30 12.06
C ASP A 39 0.67 17.95 13.08
N ARG A 40 1.14 18.08 14.33
CA ARG A 40 0.38 18.72 15.40
C ARG A 40 0.75 20.20 15.50
N VAL A 41 -0.26 21.06 15.52
CA VAL A 41 -0.04 22.49 15.75
C VAL A 41 -0.11 22.79 17.24
N CYS A 42 0.83 23.59 17.75
CA CYS A 42 0.84 23.99 19.15
C CYS A 42 -0.46 24.74 19.50
N PRO A 43 -1.20 24.33 20.55
CA PRO A 43 -2.47 24.95 20.95
C PRO A 43 -2.26 26.35 21.56
N ASN A 44 -1.03 26.74 21.84
CA ASN A 44 -0.73 28.11 22.23
C ASN A 44 -0.96 29.05 21.04
N SER A 45 -1.97 29.91 21.15
CA SER A 45 -2.35 30.90 20.13
C SER A 45 -1.21 31.83 19.75
N GLN A 46 -0.27 32.10 20.67
CA GLN A 46 0.90 32.93 20.41
C GLN A 46 2.03 32.18 19.70
N CYS A 47 2.10 30.85 19.84
CA CYS A 47 3.19 30.06 19.29
C CYS A 47 2.86 29.42 17.94
N ARG A 48 1.71 28.73 17.85
CA ARG A 48 1.22 27.97 16.67
C ARG A 48 2.28 27.18 15.87
N HIS A 49 3.34 26.73 16.53
CA HIS A 49 4.42 26.00 15.86
C HIS A 49 3.91 24.62 15.42
N ARG A 50 4.27 24.20 14.20
CA ARG A 50 4.03 22.83 13.73
C ARG A 50 5.07 21.92 14.35
N ASN A 51 4.61 20.91 15.05
CA ASN A 51 5.40 19.88 15.69
C ASN A 51 5.11 18.54 15.00
N PRO A 52 6.09 17.64 14.97
CA PRO A 52 5.87 16.31 14.42
C PRO A 52 4.79 15.59 15.23
N SER A 53 4.09 14.66 14.59
CA SER A 53 2.90 14.02 15.15
C SER A 53 3.15 13.23 16.43
N HIS A 54 4.40 12.77 16.62
CA HIS A 54 4.84 12.04 17.81
C HIS A 54 5.30 12.96 18.95
N ALA A 55 5.34 14.28 18.74
CA ALA A 55 5.76 15.22 19.78
C ALA A 55 4.71 15.31 20.90
N VAL A 56 5.17 15.13 22.14
CA VAL A 56 4.38 15.35 23.37
C VAL A 56 4.48 16.81 23.82
N TYR A 57 5.57 17.50 23.46
CA TYR A 57 5.84 18.89 23.82
C TYR A 57 6.18 19.72 22.59
N CYS A 58 5.83 21.00 22.61
CA CYS A 58 6.15 21.93 21.55
C CYS A 58 7.66 22.25 21.55
N ALA A 59 8.34 22.01 20.43
CA ALA A 59 9.76 22.28 20.26
C ALA A 59 10.14 23.77 20.40
N ARG A 60 9.16 24.68 20.21
CA ARG A 60 9.39 26.13 20.29
C ARG A 60 9.11 26.71 21.68
N CYS A 61 8.04 26.30 22.35
CA CYS A 61 7.58 26.92 23.60
C CYS A 61 7.46 25.97 24.79
N GLY A 62 7.79 24.69 24.62
CA GLY A 62 7.76 23.67 25.68
C GLY A 62 6.36 23.27 26.15
N ARG A 63 5.27 23.87 25.64
CA ARG A 63 3.90 23.51 26.04
C ARG A 63 3.54 22.08 25.60
N ARG A 64 2.81 21.35 26.45
CA ARG A 64 2.29 20.01 26.13
C ARG A 64 1.30 20.07 24.97
N LEU A 65 1.52 19.24 23.96
CA LEU A 65 0.62 18.98 22.86
C LEU A 65 -0.27 17.83 23.34
N GLY A 66 -1.54 18.10 23.67
CA GLY A 66 -2.46 17.08 24.14
C GLY A 66 -2.51 15.90 23.17
N THR A 67 -2.58 14.69 23.71
CA THR A 67 -3.00 13.49 22.98
C THR A 67 -4.49 13.36 23.27
N ASP A 68 -5.33 13.77 22.32
CA ASP A 68 -6.75 13.42 22.35
C ASP A 68 -6.92 11.91 22.15
#